data_AF-A0A1H3D0G5-F1
#
_entry.id   AF-A0A1H3D0G5-F1
#
_cell.length_a   1.000
_cell.length_b   1.000
_cell.length_c   1.000
_cell.angle_alpha   90.00
_cell.angle_beta   90.00
_cell.angle_gamma   90.00
#
_symmetry.space_group_name_H-M   'P 1'
#
loop_
_entity.id
_entity.type
_entity.pdbx_description
1 polymer ?
#
loop_
_entity_poly.entity_id
_entity_poly.type
_entity_poly.pdbx_seq_one_letter_code
_entity_poly.pdbx_strand_id
1 'polypeptide(L)' 'MALPKDRFDRLFQQIPESEKKSLLDYMEYLAERAMKKAWESIDEVDEPLTEEEKKEIAKAKEDDGISLEELKRELKL' A
#
# COMPACT_ATOMS: atom_id res chain seq x y z
N MET A 1 23.53 5.76 -0.37
CA MET A 1 24.04 5.21 0.90
C MET A 1 22.93 5.41 1.93
N ALA A 2 22.27 4.33 2.37
CA ALA A 2 21.19 4.43 3.35
C ALA A 2 21.76 4.74 4.73
N LEU A 3 21.18 5.71 5.46
CA LEU A 3 21.54 5.94 6.85
C LEU A 3 21.14 4.71 7.67
N PRO A 4 22.04 4.12 8.48
CA PRO A 4 21.66 3.02 9.37
C PRO A 4 20.59 3.49 10.34
N LYS A 5 19.59 2.63 10.59
CA LYS A 5 18.42 2.95 11.42
C LYS A 5 18.81 3.49 12.80
N ASP A 6 19.87 2.94 13.40
CA ASP A 6 20.44 3.39 14.68
C ASP A 6 20.92 4.84 14.70
N ARG A 7 21.32 5.37 13.54
CA ARG A 7 21.74 6.77 13.41
C ARG A 7 20.52 7.68 13.30
N PHE A 8 19.47 7.23 12.62
CA PHE A 8 18.20 7.95 12.56
C PHE A 8 17.56 8.05 13.95
N ASP A 9 17.46 6.93 14.68
CA ASP A 9 16.85 6.91 16.02
C ASP A 9 17.56 7.84 16.99
N ARG A 10 18.90 7.89 16.94
CA ARG A 10 19.70 8.84 17.74
C ARG A 10 19.42 10.30 17.40
N LEU A 11 19.32 10.63 16.12
CA LEU A 11 19.01 11.99 15.68
C LEU A 11 17.57 12.38 16.05
N PHE A 12 16.63 11.45 15.91
CA PHE A 12 15.23 11.65 16.28
C PHE A 12 15.05 11.97 17.77
N GLN A 13 15.80 11.27 18.63
CA GLN A 13 15.76 11.51 20.08
C GLN A 13 16.40 12.85 20.50
N GLN A 14 17.29 13.42 19.69
CA GLN A 14 17.94 14.71 19.96
C GLN A 14 17.10 15.91 19.56
N ILE A 15 16.04 15.70 18.77
CA ILE A 15 15.16 16.78 18.30
C ILE A 15 14.17 17.16 19.43
N PRO A 16 13.88 18.45 19.62
CA PRO A 16 12.83 18.90 20.53
C PRO A 16 11.47 18.27 20.20
N GLU A 17 10.67 17.89 21.20
CA GLU A 17 9.36 17.25 20.95
C GLU A 17 8.43 18.09 20.06
N SER A 18 8.53 19.42 20.13
CA SER A 18 7.80 20.35 19.27
C SER A 18 8.09 20.16 17.78
N GLU A 19 9.31 19.70 17.45
CA GLU A 19 9.81 19.55 16.08
C GLU A 19 9.77 18.09 15.61
N LYS A 20 9.72 17.12 16.54
CA LYS A 20 9.54 15.69 16.21
C LYS A 20 8.27 15.47 15.38
N LYS A 21 7.18 16.18 15.70
CA LYS A 21 5.92 16.08 14.95
C LYS A 21 6.11 16.50 13.50
N SER A 22 6.67 17.68 13.27
CA SER A 22 6.93 18.19 11.92
C SER A 22 7.87 17.30 11.10
N LEU A 23 8.85 16.66 11.76
CA LEU A 23 9.71 15.70 11.09
C LEU A 23 8.95 14.43 10.67
N LEU A 24 8.10 13.89 11.55
CA LEU A 24 7.28 12.72 11.24
C LEU A 24 6.31 13.02 10.11
N ASP A 25 5.63 14.17 10.15
CA ASP A 25 4.73 14.62 9.07
C ASP A 25 5.48 14.72 7.73
N TYR A 26 6.72 15.22 7.74
CA TYR A 26 7.53 15.31 6.53
C TYR A 26 7.99 13.94 6.02
N MET A 27 8.34 13.02 6.93
CA MET A 27 8.69 11.65 6.56
C MET A 27 7.51 10.90 5.95
N GLU A 28 6.31 11.08 6.52
CA GLU A 28 5.07 10.52 5.98
C GLU A 28 4.83 11.03 4.56
N TYR A 29 4.91 12.35 4.34
CA TYR A 29 4.80 12.93 3.01
C TYR A 29 5.81 12.35 2.01
N LEU A 30 7.08 12.19 2.42
CA LEU A 30 8.11 11.62 1.56
C LEU A 30 7.83 10.15 1.22
N ALA A 31 7.36 9.36 2.19
CA ALA A 31 7.00 7.96 1.99
C ALA A 31 5.80 7.84 1.02
N GLU A 32 4.76 8.62 1.22
CA GLU A 32 3.59 8.67 0.32
C GLU A 32 3.99 9.07 -1.10
N ARG A 33 4.83 10.10 -1.24
CA ARG A 33 5.32 10.55 -2.54
C ARG A 33 6.17 9.50 -3.24
N ALA A 34 7.04 8.81 -2.50
CA ALA A 34 7.86 7.73 -3.05
C ALA A 34 7.00 6.55 -3.51
N MET A 35 5.96 6.19 -2.73
CA MET A 35 4.99 5.18 -3.12
C MET A 35 4.20 5.61 -4.37
N LYS A 36 3.70 6.85 -4.42
CA LYS A 36 3.00 7.38 -5.62
C LYS A 36 3.88 7.34 -6.87
N LYS A 37 5.15 7.72 -6.77
CA LYS A 37 6.09 7.57 -7.89
C LYS A 37 6.29 6.12 -8.33
N ALA A 38 6.24 5.17 -7.40
CA ALA A 38 6.30 3.75 -7.74
C ALA A 38 5.09 3.32 -8.59
N TRP A 39 3.90 3.86 -8.30
CA TRP A 39 2.70 3.65 -9.11
C TRP A 39 2.75 4.34 -10.48
N GLU A 40 3.30 5.56 -10.55
CA GLU A 40 3.53 6.27 -11.84
C GLU A 40 4.61 5.60 -12.72
N SER A 41 5.43 4.72 -12.14
CA SER A 41 6.49 3.98 -12.85
C SER A 41 6.06 2.57 -13.26
N ILE A 42 4.80 2.18 -13.01
CA ILE A 42 4.25 0.96 -13.60
C ILE A 42 3.98 1.30 -15.06
N ASP A 43 4.79 0.76 -15.98
CA ASP A 43 4.49 0.82 -17.41
C ASP A 43 3.04 0.34 -17.61
N GLU A 44 2.24 1.14 -18.33
CA GLU A 44 0.97 0.64 -18.85
C GLU A 44 1.29 -0.52 -19.79
N VAL A 45 1.07 -1.74 -19.30
CA VAL A 45 1.20 -2.94 -20.12
C VAL A 45 0.01 -2.96 -21.07
N ASP A 46 0.21 -2.43 -22.28
CA ASP A 46 -0.78 -2.46 -23.37
C ASP A 46 -0.82 -3.85 -24.07
N GLU A 47 -0.47 -4.91 -23.33
CA GLU A 47 -0.65 -6.28 -23.81
C GLU A 47 -2.08 -6.73 -23.50
N PRO A 48 -2.86 -7.12 -24.54
CA PRO A 48 -4.18 -7.65 -24.31
C PRO A 48 -4.06 -8.96 -23.52
N LEU A 49 -4.86 -9.06 -22.45
CA LEU A 49 -4.97 -10.29 -21.65
C LEU A 49 -5.10 -11.52 -22.55
N THR A 50 -4.34 -12.56 -22.23
CA THR A 50 -4.42 -13.83 -22.94
C THR A 50 -5.79 -14.50 -22.73
N GLU A 51 -6.17 -15.41 -23.62
CA GLU A 51 -7.45 -16.14 -23.54
C GLU A 51 -7.60 -16.90 -22.21
N GLU A 52 -6.49 -17.37 -21.64
CA GLU A 52 -6.45 -18.06 -20.35
C GLU A 52 -6.70 -17.10 -19.18
N GLU A 53 -6.08 -15.92 -19.19
CA GLU A 53 -6.29 -14.88 -18.16
C GLU A 53 -7.72 -14.32 -18.21
N LYS A 54 -8.29 -14.13 -19.40
CA LYS A 54 -9.70 -13.74 -19.56
C LYS A 54 -10.65 -14.77 -18.97
N LYS A 55 -10.33 -16.06 -19.14
CA LYS A 55 -11.14 -17.17 -18.62
C LYS A 55 -11.09 -17.25 -17.10
N GLU A 56 -9.92 -17.01 -16.51
CA GLU A 56 -9.75 -16.94 -15.04
C GLU A 56 -10.53 -15.75 -14.45
N ILE A 57 -10.50 -14.58 -15.10
CA ILE A 57 -11.29 -13.40 -14.65
C ILE A 57 -12.80 -13.66 -14.79
N ALA A 58 -13.23 -14.28 -15.89
CA ALA A 58 -14.62 -14.65 -16.07
C ALA A 58 -15.09 -15.63 -14.99
N LYS A 59 -14.25 -16.62 -14.66
CA LYS A 59 -14.50 -17.58 -13.59
C LYS A 59 -14.52 -16.91 -12.21
N ALA A 60 -13.62 -15.98 -11.93
CA ALA A 60 -13.62 -15.21 -10.68
C ALA A 60 -14.78 -14.22 -10.54
N LYS A 61 -15.45 -13.84 -11.66
CA LYS A 61 -16.70 -13.09 -11.64
C LYS A 61 -17.93 -13.98 -11.45
N GLU A 62 -17.84 -15.27 -11.80
CA GLU A 62 -18.87 -16.27 -11.53
C GLU A 62 -18.75 -16.90 -10.13
N ASP A 63 -17.54 -16.96 -9.57
CA ASP A 63 -17.30 -17.23 -8.14
C ASP A 63 -17.70 -15.98 -7.35
N ASP A 64 -19.02 -15.85 -7.19
CA ASP A 64 -19.70 -14.88 -6.35
C ASP A 64 -18.99 -14.85 -4.98
N GLY A 65 -18.18 -13.83 -4.76
CA GLY A 65 -17.50 -13.63 -3.49
C GLY A 65 -18.56 -13.54 -2.39
N ILE A 66 -18.35 -14.30 -1.31
CA ILE A 66 -19.26 -14.38 -0.15
C ILE A 66 -19.86 -12.99 0.12
N SER A 67 -21.19 -12.88 0.00
CA SER A 67 -21.87 -11.60 0.19
C SER A 67 -21.53 -11.06 1.57
N LEU A 68 -21.42 -9.73 1.70
CA LEU A 68 -21.27 -9.07 3.01
C LEU A 68 -22.36 -9.50 4.00
N GLU A 69 -23.54 -9.92 3.52
CA GLU A 69 -24.60 -10.49 4.35
C GLU A 69 -24.29 -11.91 4.84
N GLU A 70 -23.64 -12.74 4.05
CA GLU A 70 -23.19 -14.08 4.46
C GLU A 70 -22.06 -13.99 5.47
N LEU A 71 -21.09 -13.09 5.27
CA LEU A 71 -19.99 -12.84 6.22
C LEU A 71 -20.50 -12.40 7.60
N LYS A 72 -21.52 -11.52 7.65
CA LYS A 72 -22.13 -11.10 8.92
C LYS A 72 -22.83 -12.25 9.63
N ARG A 73 -23.50 -13.12 8.87
CA ARG A 73 -24.23 -14.26 9.40
C ARG A 73 -23.28 -15.33 9.96
N GLU A 74 -22.13 -15.56 9.34
CA GLU A 74 -21.08 -16.45 9.87
C GLU A 74 -20.39 -15.88 11.12
N LEU A 75 -20.18 -14.56 11.17
CA LEU A 75 -19.54 -13.89 12.30
C LEU A 75 -20.46 -13.64 13.52
N LYS A 76 -21.75 -14.01 13.45
CA LYS A 76 -22.77 -13.78 14.50
C LYS A 76 -22.82 -12.32 15.00
N LEU A 77 -22.67 -11.37 14.08
CA LEU A 77 -22.97 -9.94 14.30
C LEU A 77 -24.44 -9.66 14.02
#